data_AF-A0A968X9Z2-F1
#
_entry.id   AF-A0A968X9Z2-F1
#
_cell.length_a   1.000
_cell.length_b   1.000
_cell.length_c   1.000
_cell.angle_alpha   90.00
_cell.angle_beta   90.00
_cell.angle_gamma   90.00
#
_symmetry.space_group_name_H-M   'P 1'
#
loop_
_entity.id
_entity.type
_entity.pdbx_description
1 polymer ?
#
loop_
_entity_poly.entity_id
_entity_poly.type
_entity_poly.pdbx_seq_one_letter_code
_entity_poly.pdbx_strand_id
1 'polypeptide(L)'
;MENDSLSLEQHCQTILQSRRIRGKIVILCEGHIQEFEGRRSPQSYRQMEKVPDANFYTACVPKDWTQNRPVFFTCGGRGNVLQTYFKLFDLHSSNPNDSYLDPEKLFAIVDCDFSPQPIQDYPFSDLDEIFHALYDRLELRPSIIPSHRIFVTGLVHKENYFLVPELQAVFDKLLCPPQYRTSAKPLDLPGLYKQMAQDLHQDADLVTHWLRAHQRVKTCTSCDPSNPEKFSQDWQMAFSKAIDPNERSTLAQILLTLRKAKEYWEDYVSPPIDWSQSEQTYKDQLILAIGRFYSENSHNPRFHIPFLLKQLQQH
;
A
#
# COMPACT_ATOMS: atom_id res chain seq x y z
N MET A 1 -10.14 14.67 -21.22
CA MET A 1 -10.92 13.57 -21.85
C MET A 1 -10.22 12.95 -23.06
N GLU A 2 -9.95 13.64 -24.18
CA GLU A 2 -9.18 13.04 -25.30
C GLU A 2 -7.68 12.83 -24.98
N ASN A 3 -7.06 13.72 -24.20
CA ASN A 3 -5.65 13.56 -23.81
C ASN A 3 -5.41 12.43 -22.79
N ASP A 4 -6.38 12.15 -21.92
CA ASP A 4 -6.25 11.13 -20.86
C ASP A 4 -6.37 9.70 -21.43
N SER A 5 -7.24 9.50 -22.42
CA SER A 5 -7.42 8.20 -23.09
C SER A 5 -6.20 7.82 -23.94
N LEU A 6 -5.62 8.79 -24.65
CA LEU A 6 -4.38 8.59 -25.42
C LEU A 6 -3.18 8.27 -24.51
N SER A 7 -3.10 8.90 -23.33
CA SER A 7 -2.06 8.61 -22.34
C SER A 7 -2.14 7.18 -21.78
N LEU A 8 -3.36 6.74 -21.43
CA LEU A 8 -3.63 5.39 -20.92
C LEU A 8 -3.34 4.31 -21.97
N GLU A 9 -3.78 4.48 -23.20
CA GLU A 9 -3.56 3.50 -24.27
C GLU A 9 -2.07 3.30 -24.55
N GLN A 10 -1.32 4.39 -24.69
CA GLN A 10 0.12 4.30 -24.86
C GLN A 10 0.80 3.63 -23.66
N HIS A 11 0.35 3.92 -22.43
CA HIS A 11 0.89 3.28 -21.22
C HIS A 11 0.66 1.76 -21.26
N CYS A 12 -0.55 1.33 -21.59
CA CYS A 12 -0.90 -0.08 -21.73
C CYS A 12 -0.07 -0.78 -22.82
N GLN A 13 0.01 -0.18 -24.01
CA GLN A 13 0.84 -0.70 -25.11
C GLN A 13 2.30 -0.87 -24.69
N THR A 14 2.83 0.09 -23.93
CA THR A 14 4.22 0.00 -23.48
C THR A 14 4.43 -1.13 -22.48
N ILE A 15 3.46 -1.40 -21.59
CA ILE A 15 3.50 -2.55 -20.69
C ILE A 15 3.50 -3.86 -21.50
N LEU A 16 2.52 -4.01 -22.42
CA LEU A 16 2.34 -5.23 -23.23
C LEU A 16 3.58 -5.59 -24.05
N GLN A 17 4.26 -4.58 -24.62
CA GLN A 17 5.45 -4.75 -25.44
C GLN A 17 6.76 -4.85 -24.64
N SER A 18 6.69 -4.77 -23.31
CA SER A 18 7.88 -4.82 -22.47
C SER A 18 8.44 -6.24 -22.35
N ARG A 19 9.58 -6.53 -22.99
CA ARG A 19 10.23 -7.85 -22.89
C ARG A 19 10.49 -8.31 -21.44
N ARG A 20 10.55 -7.38 -20.49
CA ARG A 20 10.80 -7.66 -19.06
C ARG A 20 9.67 -8.43 -18.39
N ILE A 21 8.43 -8.31 -18.89
CA ILE A 21 7.26 -8.98 -18.31
C ILE A 21 7.07 -10.41 -18.83
N ARG A 22 7.84 -10.81 -19.84
CA ARG A 22 7.72 -12.14 -20.46
C ARG A 22 7.94 -13.24 -19.41
N GLY A 23 6.90 -14.04 -19.16
CA GLY A 23 6.91 -15.14 -18.20
C GLY A 23 7.03 -14.70 -16.73
N LYS A 24 6.75 -13.43 -16.42
CA LYS A 24 6.80 -12.89 -15.07
C LYS A 24 5.42 -12.43 -14.60
N ILE A 25 5.28 -12.36 -13.29
CA ILE A 25 4.15 -11.70 -12.63
C ILE A 25 4.25 -10.19 -12.87
N VAL A 26 3.15 -9.59 -13.30
CA VAL A 26 2.99 -8.15 -13.51
C VAL A 26 2.04 -7.62 -12.44
N ILE A 27 2.47 -6.64 -11.66
CA ILE A 27 1.65 -6.02 -10.63
C ILE A 27 1.51 -4.53 -10.92
N LEU A 28 0.27 -4.10 -11.17
CA LEU A 28 -0.09 -2.70 -11.30
C LEU A 28 -0.29 -2.11 -9.91
N CYS A 29 0.24 -0.92 -9.66
CA CYS A 29 0.12 -0.27 -8.36
C CYS A 29 -0.04 1.24 -8.49
N GLU A 30 -0.51 1.87 -7.42
CA GLU A 30 -0.60 3.32 -7.36
C GLU A 30 0.78 3.97 -7.28
N GLY A 31 0.85 5.17 -7.86
CA GLY A 31 2.04 6.00 -7.83
C GLY A 31 2.11 6.92 -9.02
N HIS A 32 3.00 7.90 -8.94
CA HIS A 32 3.15 8.87 -10.02
C HIS A 32 3.54 8.18 -11.34
N ILE A 33 2.77 8.45 -12.40
CA ILE A 33 3.22 8.22 -13.77
C ILE A 33 4.11 9.40 -14.11
N GLN A 34 5.42 9.19 -14.25
CA GLN A 34 6.28 10.25 -14.75
C GLN A 34 5.86 10.62 -16.18
N GLU A 35 5.36 11.83 -16.36
CA GLU A 35 5.20 12.47 -17.67
C GLU A 35 6.59 12.74 -18.24
N PHE A 36 7.16 11.78 -18.97
CA PHE A 36 8.36 12.03 -19.75
C PHE A 36 7.95 12.69 -21.06
N GLU A 37 8.24 13.97 -21.22
CA GLU A 37 8.12 14.68 -22.50
C GLU A 37 9.02 14.00 -23.55
N GLY A 38 8.42 13.49 -24.63
CA GLY A 38 9.14 12.98 -25.81
C GLY A 38 8.92 11.49 -26.13
N ARG A 39 9.31 11.08 -27.36
CA ARG A 39 9.14 9.72 -27.88
C ARG A 39 9.71 8.68 -26.91
N ARG A 40 8.81 7.82 -26.41
CA ARG A 40 9.08 6.69 -25.52
C ARG A 40 10.12 5.77 -26.16
N SER A 41 11.28 5.64 -25.52
CA SER A 41 12.22 4.56 -25.81
C SER A 41 12.10 3.51 -24.70
N PRO A 42 12.32 2.22 -24.97
CA PRO A 42 12.35 1.18 -23.93
C PRO A 42 13.32 1.48 -22.76
N GLN A 43 14.26 2.43 -22.95
CA GLN A 43 15.20 2.87 -21.93
C GLN A 43 14.60 3.88 -20.93
N SER A 44 13.61 4.70 -21.32
CA SER A 44 12.94 5.62 -20.37
C SER A 44 12.06 4.85 -19.37
N TYR A 45 11.55 3.68 -19.73
CA TYR A 45 10.80 2.80 -18.81
C TYR A 45 11.67 2.12 -17.74
N ARG A 46 13.00 1.98 -17.95
CA ARG A 46 13.92 1.61 -16.85
C ARG A 46 14.03 2.70 -15.79
N GLN A 47 13.68 3.94 -16.13
CA GLN A 47 13.64 5.05 -15.17
C GLN A 47 12.29 5.11 -14.44
N MET A 48 11.21 4.54 -15.00
CA MET A 48 9.94 4.34 -14.26
C MET A 48 10.07 3.35 -13.09
N GLU A 49 11.05 2.44 -13.11
CA GLU A 49 11.41 1.62 -11.93
C GLU A 49 12.19 2.41 -10.86
N LYS A 50 12.64 3.63 -11.16
CA LYS A 50 13.18 4.58 -10.18
C LYS A 50 12.11 5.56 -9.70
N VAL A 51 10.84 5.19 -9.80
CA VAL A 51 9.74 5.94 -9.17
C VAL A 51 9.66 5.47 -7.70
N PRO A 52 9.68 6.37 -6.70
CA PRO A 52 9.68 6.02 -5.27
C PRO A 52 8.60 5.01 -4.85
N ASP A 53 7.46 5.01 -5.56
CA ASP A 53 6.27 4.26 -5.18
C ASP A 53 6.35 2.75 -5.47
N ALA A 54 6.88 2.35 -6.62
CA ALA A 54 7.11 0.94 -6.95
C ALA A 54 8.28 0.33 -6.16
N ASN A 55 9.20 1.16 -5.67
CA ASN A 55 10.35 0.72 -4.89
C ASN A 55 9.93 0.06 -3.59
N PHE A 56 8.90 0.58 -2.92
CA PHE A 56 8.39 -0.02 -1.69
C PHE A 56 7.88 -1.45 -1.94
N TYR A 57 6.96 -1.62 -2.90
CA TYR A 57 6.43 -2.95 -3.24
C TYR A 57 7.52 -3.92 -3.71
N THR A 58 8.48 -3.42 -4.49
CA THR A 58 9.64 -4.21 -4.94
C THR A 58 10.53 -4.64 -3.77
N ALA A 59 10.72 -3.77 -2.78
CA ALA A 59 11.48 -4.07 -1.56
C ALA A 59 10.75 -5.07 -0.66
N CYS A 60 9.42 -5.11 -0.69
CA CYS A 60 8.59 -6.06 0.06
C CYS A 60 8.58 -7.49 -0.53
N VAL A 61 9.08 -7.69 -1.76
CA VAL A 61 9.13 -9.03 -2.38
C VAL A 61 9.94 -9.99 -1.48
N PRO A 62 9.40 -11.17 -1.12
CA PRO A 62 10.06 -12.14 -0.26
C PRO A 62 11.52 -12.39 -0.64
N LYS A 63 12.40 -12.42 0.37
CA LYS A 63 13.86 -12.54 0.16
C LYS A 63 14.28 -13.86 -0.48
N ASP A 64 13.50 -14.92 -0.28
CA ASP A 64 13.65 -16.25 -0.88
C ASP A 64 13.19 -16.30 -2.36
N TRP A 65 12.48 -15.28 -2.85
CA TRP A 65 12.06 -15.17 -4.24
C TRP A 65 13.18 -14.62 -5.13
N THR A 66 14.07 -15.52 -5.56
CA THR A 66 15.29 -15.16 -6.29
C THR A 66 15.16 -15.19 -7.82
N GLN A 67 14.20 -15.93 -8.37
CA GLN A 67 13.99 -16.09 -9.81
C GLN A 67 12.59 -15.62 -10.23
N ASN A 68 12.46 -15.10 -11.46
CA ASN A 68 11.18 -14.65 -12.03
C ASN A 68 10.39 -13.70 -11.11
N ARG A 69 11.11 -12.82 -10.39
CA ARG A 69 10.53 -11.82 -9.48
C ARG A 69 9.47 -10.97 -10.19
N PRO A 70 8.41 -10.56 -9.48
CA PRO A 70 7.35 -9.73 -10.06
C PRO A 70 7.90 -8.39 -10.55
N VAL A 71 7.24 -7.83 -11.56
CA VAL A 71 7.53 -6.52 -12.13
C VAL A 71 6.38 -5.59 -11.79
N PHE A 72 6.72 -4.46 -11.16
CA PHE A 72 5.75 -3.45 -10.76
C PHE A 72 5.67 -2.32 -11.79
N PHE A 73 4.46 -1.83 -12.04
CA PHE A 73 4.20 -0.63 -12.84
C PHE A 73 3.32 0.33 -12.05
N THR A 74 3.70 1.60 -12.00
CA THR A 74 2.84 2.66 -11.44
C THR A 74 1.85 3.12 -12.49
N CYS A 75 0.60 3.28 -12.09
CA CYS A 75 -0.50 3.61 -13.01
C CYS A 75 -1.30 4.84 -12.59
N GLY A 76 -0.80 5.71 -11.70
CA GLY A 76 -1.56 6.86 -11.19
C GLY A 76 -2.32 6.51 -9.92
N GLY A 77 -3.55 7.01 -9.77
CA GLY A 77 -4.41 6.68 -8.62
C GLY A 77 -5.22 5.41 -8.81
N ARG A 78 -5.98 5.00 -7.78
CA ARG A 78 -6.88 3.82 -7.76
C ARG A 78 -7.64 3.60 -9.07
N GLY A 79 -8.37 4.62 -9.54
CA GLY A 79 -9.16 4.52 -10.77
C GLY A 79 -8.32 4.22 -12.01
N ASN A 80 -7.14 4.81 -12.13
CA ASN A 80 -6.24 4.59 -13.26
C ASN A 80 -5.60 3.18 -13.22
N VAL A 81 -5.29 2.66 -12.04
CA VAL A 81 -4.81 1.27 -11.86
C VAL A 81 -5.86 0.29 -12.37
N LEU A 82 -7.13 0.45 -11.94
CA LEU A 82 -8.24 -0.40 -12.37
C LEU A 82 -8.49 -0.29 -13.89
N GLN A 83 -8.52 0.92 -14.43
CA GLN A 83 -8.66 1.13 -15.89
C GLN A 83 -7.52 0.49 -16.66
N THR A 84 -6.28 0.60 -16.17
CA THR A 84 -5.11 -0.04 -16.79
C THR A 84 -5.23 -1.56 -16.76
N TYR A 85 -5.68 -2.14 -15.64
CA TYR A 85 -5.88 -3.57 -15.50
C TYR A 85 -6.82 -4.13 -16.58
N PHE A 86 -8.04 -3.57 -16.68
CA PHE A 86 -9.02 -4.03 -17.67
C PHE A 86 -8.56 -3.75 -19.11
N LYS A 87 -7.99 -2.56 -19.36
CA LYS A 87 -7.51 -2.21 -20.70
C LYS A 87 -6.37 -3.12 -21.19
N LEU A 88 -5.47 -3.55 -20.30
CA LEU A 88 -4.43 -4.52 -20.65
C LEU A 88 -5.03 -5.86 -21.04
N PHE A 89 -6.06 -6.31 -20.33
CA PHE A 89 -6.77 -7.55 -20.63
C PHE A 89 -7.46 -7.47 -22.01
N ASP A 90 -8.16 -6.37 -22.29
CA ASP A 90 -8.83 -6.14 -23.57
C ASP A 90 -7.86 -6.10 -24.75
N LEU A 91 -6.76 -5.35 -24.61
CA LEU A 91 -5.74 -5.21 -25.65
C LEU A 91 -5.00 -6.53 -25.90
N HIS A 92 -4.65 -7.27 -24.84
CA HIS A 92 -4.05 -8.59 -24.98
C HIS A 92 -5.01 -9.56 -25.69
N SER A 93 -6.27 -9.60 -25.27
CA SER A 93 -7.29 -10.49 -25.87
C SER A 93 -7.54 -10.18 -27.35
N SER A 94 -7.41 -8.91 -27.75
CA SER A 94 -7.57 -8.48 -29.13
C SER A 94 -6.39 -8.86 -30.04
N ASN A 95 -5.16 -8.92 -29.51
CA ASN A 95 -3.99 -9.34 -30.25
C ASN A 95 -2.95 -10.05 -29.36
N PRO A 96 -3.16 -11.34 -29.03
CA PRO A 96 -2.28 -12.05 -28.10
C PRO A 96 -0.84 -12.20 -28.58
N ASN A 97 -0.63 -12.22 -29.91
CA ASN A 97 0.69 -12.39 -30.52
C ASN A 97 1.59 -11.14 -30.40
N ASP A 98 1.01 -9.97 -30.13
CA ASP A 98 1.74 -8.71 -29.96
C ASP A 98 1.89 -8.31 -28.47
N SER A 99 1.86 -9.30 -27.58
CA SER A 99 1.92 -9.10 -26.15
C SER A 99 2.87 -10.09 -25.47
N TYR A 100 3.73 -9.58 -24.58
CA TYR A 100 4.51 -10.43 -23.67
C TYR A 100 3.78 -10.75 -22.36
N LEU A 101 2.58 -10.21 -22.18
CA LEU A 101 1.77 -10.40 -20.98
C LEU A 101 1.18 -11.81 -20.97
N ASP A 102 1.24 -12.44 -19.80
CA ASP A 102 0.43 -13.60 -19.46
C ASP A 102 -0.75 -13.10 -18.60
N PRO A 103 -2.00 -13.13 -19.10
CA PRO A 103 -3.16 -12.62 -18.36
C PRO A 103 -3.36 -13.28 -17.00
N GLU A 104 -2.98 -14.56 -16.83
CA GLU A 104 -3.07 -15.26 -15.55
C GLU A 104 -2.05 -14.75 -14.52
N LYS A 105 -1.04 -14.00 -14.98
CA LYS A 105 0.02 -13.41 -14.17
C LYS A 105 -0.11 -11.88 -14.05
N LEU A 106 -1.24 -11.30 -14.46
CA LEU A 106 -1.56 -9.89 -14.28
C LEU A 106 -2.33 -9.68 -12.97
N PHE A 107 -1.82 -8.80 -12.12
CA PHE A 107 -2.43 -8.43 -10.85
C PHE A 107 -2.43 -6.91 -10.65
N ALA A 108 -3.26 -6.44 -9.72
CA ALA A 108 -3.27 -5.05 -9.28
C ALA A 108 -3.28 -4.98 -7.75
N ILE A 109 -2.59 -3.99 -7.18
CA ILE A 109 -2.68 -3.61 -5.76
C ILE A 109 -3.08 -2.14 -5.72
N VAL A 110 -4.20 -1.85 -5.06
CA VAL A 110 -4.69 -0.48 -4.85
C VAL A 110 -4.92 -0.21 -3.37
N ASP A 111 -4.81 1.04 -2.97
CA ASP A 111 -5.18 1.48 -1.65
C ASP A 111 -6.68 1.29 -1.45
N CYS A 112 -7.09 0.86 -0.26
CA CYS A 112 -8.50 0.69 0.04
C CYS A 112 -9.21 2.05 0.08
N ASP A 113 -8.59 3.04 0.76
CA ASP A 113 -9.11 4.40 0.98
C ASP A 113 -10.53 4.38 1.60
N PHE A 114 -11.17 5.53 1.82
CA PHE A 114 -12.56 5.57 2.31
C PHE A 114 -13.58 5.76 1.20
N SER A 115 -13.23 6.55 0.19
CA SER A 115 -14.18 6.89 -0.88
C SER A 115 -14.50 5.64 -1.71
N PRO A 116 -15.79 5.37 -2.01
CA PRO A 116 -16.21 4.23 -2.80
C PRO A 116 -15.58 4.23 -4.19
N GLN A 117 -15.20 3.06 -4.68
CA GLN A 117 -14.68 2.87 -6.03
C GLN A 117 -15.32 1.63 -6.65
N PRO A 118 -16.37 1.79 -7.47
CA PRO A 118 -17.03 0.66 -8.10
C PRO A 118 -16.13 0.01 -9.15
N ILE A 119 -16.31 -1.28 -9.35
CA ILE A 119 -15.62 -2.10 -10.33
C ILE A 119 -16.68 -2.76 -11.22
N GLN A 120 -16.57 -2.53 -12.52
CA GLN A 120 -17.43 -3.17 -13.51
C GLN A 120 -16.77 -4.47 -14.00
N ASP A 121 -17.59 -5.44 -14.38
CA ASP A 121 -17.14 -6.69 -15.02
C ASP A 121 -16.09 -7.47 -14.20
N TYR A 122 -16.23 -7.46 -12.86
CA TYR A 122 -15.41 -8.19 -11.92
C TYR A 122 -16.28 -8.89 -10.87
N PRO A 123 -15.85 -10.02 -10.26
CA PRO A 123 -16.67 -10.75 -9.28
C PRO A 123 -17.07 -9.96 -8.03
N PHE A 124 -16.43 -8.82 -7.79
CA PHE A 124 -16.70 -7.92 -6.67
C PHE A 124 -17.13 -6.56 -7.22
N SER A 125 -18.18 -5.99 -6.63
CA SER A 125 -18.80 -4.76 -7.14
C SER A 125 -18.01 -3.49 -6.79
N ASP A 126 -17.19 -3.54 -5.73
CA ASP A 126 -16.32 -2.45 -5.30
C ASP A 126 -15.09 -2.92 -4.50
N LEU A 127 -14.22 -1.97 -4.14
CA LEU A 127 -13.01 -2.24 -3.35
C LEU A 127 -13.27 -2.72 -1.91
N ASP A 128 -14.43 -2.45 -1.32
CA ASP A 128 -14.76 -2.90 0.04
C ASP A 128 -15.22 -4.35 0.06
N GLU A 129 -15.93 -4.79 -0.96
CA GLU A 129 -16.21 -6.22 -1.12
C GLU A 129 -14.90 -7.02 -1.29
N ILE A 130 -13.93 -6.49 -2.06
CA ILE A 130 -12.58 -7.08 -2.13
C ILE A 130 -11.91 -7.07 -0.75
N PHE A 131 -12.00 -5.97 0.00
CA PHE A 131 -11.45 -5.90 1.36
C PHE A 131 -12.03 -7.00 2.26
N HIS A 132 -13.36 -7.11 2.34
CA HIS A 132 -14.03 -8.11 3.17
C HIS A 132 -13.84 -9.54 2.65
N ALA A 133 -13.50 -9.71 1.37
CA ALA A 133 -13.06 -10.98 0.82
C ALA A 133 -11.62 -11.31 1.23
N LEU A 134 -10.71 -10.35 1.25
CA LEU A 134 -9.29 -10.60 1.53
C LEU A 134 -8.98 -10.71 3.02
N TYR A 135 -9.64 -9.94 3.88
CA TYR A 135 -9.24 -9.75 5.27
C TYR A 135 -10.22 -10.37 6.27
N ASP A 136 -9.70 -11.08 7.27
CA ASP A 136 -10.40 -11.45 8.49
C ASP A 136 -9.59 -10.96 9.70
N ARG A 137 -10.22 -10.17 10.57
CA ARG A 137 -9.59 -9.56 11.77
C ARG A 137 -8.24 -8.86 11.48
N LEU A 138 -8.15 -8.14 10.35
CA LEU A 138 -6.93 -7.46 9.88
C LEU A 138 -5.80 -8.41 9.47
N GLU A 139 -6.10 -9.67 9.17
CA GLU A 139 -5.15 -10.63 8.58
C GLU A 139 -5.62 -11.06 7.20
N LEU A 140 -4.67 -11.29 6.28
CA LEU A 140 -5.00 -11.86 4.97
C LEU A 140 -5.48 -13.31 5.10
N ARG A 141 -6.57 -13.63 4.41
CA ARG A 141 -7.09 -15.00 4.27
C ARG A 141 -6.34 -15.75 3.16
N PRO A 142 -5.48 -16.74 3.44
CA PRO A 142 -4.66 -17.36 2.41
C PRO A 142 -5.49 -18.10 1.35
N SER A 143 -6.61 -18.70 1.75
CA SER A 143 -7.47 -19.53 0.90
C SER A 143 -8.15 -18.75 -0.23
N ILE A 144 -8.29 -17.43 -0.10
CA ILE A 144 -8.96 -16.61 -1.11
C ILE A 144 -7.97 -16.02 -2.12
N ILE A 145 -6.69 -15.84 -1.76
CA ILE A 145 -5.72 -15.14 -2.59
C ILE A 145 -5.60 -15.71 -4.02
N PRO A 146 -5.56 -17.03 -4.25
CA PRO A 146 -5.46 -17.59 -5.60
C PRO A 146 -6.61 -17.23 -6.54
N SER A 147 -7.80 -16.90 -6.01
CA SER A 147 -8.98 -16.52 -6.78
C SER A 147 -9.11 -15.02 -7.04
N HIS A 148 -8.13 -14.21 -6.60
CA HIS A 148 -8.12 -12.77 -6.83
C HIS A 148 -7.06 -12.37 -7.86
N ARG A 149 -7.35 -11.28 -8.59
CA ARG A 149 -6.37 -10.59 -9.44
C ARG A 149 -6.17 -9.13 -9.03
N ILE A 150 -7.22 -8.51 -8.49
CA ILE A 150 -7.18 -7.18 -7.88
C ILE A 150 -7.17 -7.33 -6.36
N PHE A 151 -6.17 -6.72 -5.73
CA PHE A 151 -5.98 -6.69 -4.28
C PHE A 151 -6.11 -5.26 -3.76
N VAL A 152 -6.64 -5.14 -2.54
CA VAL A 152 -6.70 -3.86 -1.82
C VAL A 152 -5.83 -3.91 -0.58
N THR A 153 -5.25 -2.79 -0.16
CA THR A 153 -4.50 -2.70 1.09
C THR A 153 -5.39 -2.97 2.30
N GLY A 154 -4.87 -3.66 3.32
CA GLY A 154 -5.58 -3.88 4.59
C GLY A 154 -5.55 -2.66 5.53
N LEU A 155 -4.58 -1.76 5.33
CA LEU A 155 -4.54 -0.43 5.94
C LEU A 155 -5.08 0.60 4.94
N VAL A 156 -5.52 1.78 5.40
CA VAL A 156 -6.25 2.72 4.53
C VAL A 156 -5.44 3.12 3.29
N HIS A 157 -4.16 3.42 3.46
CA HIS A 157 -3.21 3.81 2.41
C HIS A 157 -1.88 3.06 2.55
N LYS A 158 -1.05 3.07 1.50
CA LYS A 158 0.28 2.45 1.55
C LYS A 158 1.20 3.04 2.63
N GLU A 159 1.13 4.35 2.88
CA GLU A 159 1.98 5.02 3.88
C GLU A 159 1.71 4.51 5.31
N ASN A 160 0.53 3.97 5.56
CA ASN A 160 0.22 3.34 6.85
C ASN A 160 1.11 2.13 7.13
N TYR A 161 1.59 1.43 6.10
CA TYR A 161 2.56 0.36 6.27
C TYR A 161 3.93 0.87 6.72
N PHE A 162 4.22 2.16 6.58
CA PHE A 162 5.50 2.74 7.04
C PHE A 162 5.51 3.02 8.54
N LEU A 163 4.37 2.86 9.20
CA LEU A 163 4.18 3.20 10.61
C LEU A 163 3.55 2.06 11.41
N VAL A 164 3.67 0.80 10.97
CA VAL A 164 3.20 -0.34 11.77
C VAL A 164 4.05 -0.54 13.04
N PRO A 165 3.49 -1.07 14.15
CA PRO A 165 4.14 -1.10 15.46
C PRO A 165 5.52 -1.76 15.47
N GLU A 166 5.67 -2.82 14.70
CA GLU A 166 6.89 -3.62 14.63
C GLU A 166 8.07 -2.85 14.02
N LEU A 167 7.80 -1.75 13.30
CA LEU A 167 8.83 -0.89 12.73
C LEU A 167 9.56 -0.03 13.76
N GLN A 168 9.03 0.15 14.98
CA GLN A 168 9.77 0.86 16.04
C GLN A 168 11.15 0.21 16.24
N ALA A 169 11.19 -1.12 16.34
CA ALA A 169 12.43 -1.86 16.51
C ALA A 169 13.36 -1.81 15.28
N VAL A 170 12.82 -1.50 14.09
CA VAL A 170 13.62 -1.24 12.88
C VAL A 170 14.26 0.14 13.00
N PHE A 171 13.47 1.16 13.34
CA PHE A 171 13.92 2.54 13.49
C PHE A 171 14.99 2.69 14.57
N ASP A 172 14.80 2.05 15.71
CA ASP A 172 15.73 2.10 16.84
C ASP A 172 17.11 1.48 16.52
N LYS A 173 17.19 0.63 15.49
CA LYS A 173 18.43 -0.06 15.06
C LYS A 173 19.15 0.64 13.92
N LEU A 174 18.56 1.68 13.33
CA LEU A 174 19.21 2.43 12.24
C LEU A 174 20.38 3.25 12.80
N LEU A 175 21.43 3.40 12.00
CA LEU A 175 22.55 4.28 12.34
C LEU A 175 22.10 5.74 12.45
N CYS A 176 21.15 6.13 11.59
CA CYS A 176 20.48 7.42 11.58
C CYS A 176 18.99 7.21 11.84
N PRO A 177 18.53 7.13 13.11
CA PRO A 177 17.12 6.93 13.43
C PRO A 177 16.25 8.11 12.99
N PRO A 178 15.00 7.87 12.55
CA PRO A 178 14.06 8.94 12.25
C PRO A 178 13.71 9.75 13.48
N GLN A 179 13.44 11.04 13.28
CA GLN A 179 13.10 11.98 14.34
C GLN A 179 11.83 12.75 14.01
N TYR A 180 11.16 13.25 15.05
CA TYR A 180 10.09 14.22 14.92
C TYR A 180 10.62 15.54 14.41
N ARG A 181 10.10 16.03 13.27
CA ARG A 181 10.50 17.31 12.67
C ARG A 181 10.44 18.48 13.65
N THR A 182 9.41 18.52 14.49
CA THR A 182 9.13 19.64 15.39
C THR A 182 10.01 19.68 16.64
N SER A 183 10.63 18.56 17.03
CA SER A 183 11.35 18.47 18.31
C SER A 183 12.73 17.84 18.23
N ALA A 184 13.12 17.30 17.07
CA ALA A 184 14.34 16.51 16.87
C ALA A 184 14.50 15.34 17.85
N LYS A 185 13.41 14.92 18.52
CA LYS A 185 13.40 13.72 19.36
C LYS A 185 13.27 12.48 18.47
N PRO A 186 13.84 11.33 18.87
CA PRO A 186 13.62 10.06 18.19
C PRO A 186 12.12 9.80 17.97
N LEU A 187 11.78 9.24 16.82
CA LEU A 187 10.41 8.89 16.48
C LEU A 187 9.89 7.82 17.45
N ASP A 188 8.75 8.11 18.09
CA ASP A 188 8.06 7.23 19.03
C ASP A 188 6.68 6.89 18.46
N LEU A 189 6.55 5.72 17.82
CA LEU A 189 5.32 5.28 17.17
C LEU A 189 4.12 5.25 18.13
N PRO A 190 4.21 4.71 19.37
CA PRO A 190 3.13 4.84 20.36
C PRO A 190 2.65 6.27 20.61
N GLY A 191 3.56 7.24 20.69
CA GLY A 191 3.22 8.66 20.80
C GLY A 191 2.51 9.17 19.55
N LEU A 192 2.99 8.79 18.37
CA LEU A 192 2.39 9.16 17.09
C LEU A 192 0.96 8.60 16.93
N TYR A 193 0.71 7.36 17.37
CA TYR A 193 -0.64 6.77 17.33
C TYR A 193 -1.62 7.53 18.22
N LYS A 194 -1.19 8.02 19.38
CA LYS A 194 -2.06 8.87 20.22
C LYS A 194 -2.43 10.16 19.51
N GLN A 195 -1.50 10.78 18.79
CA GLN A 195 -1.78 11.96 17.97
C GLN A 195 -2.77 11.63 16.84
N MET A 196 -2.50 10.57 16.07
CA MET A 196 -3.41 10.08 15.02
C MET A 196 -4.82 9.82 15.53
N ALA A 197 -4.95 9.23 16.72
CA ALA A 197 -6.25 8.98 17.33
C ALA A 197 -6.95 10.29 17.70
N GLN A 198 -6.24 11.27 18.26
CA GLN A 198 -6.81 12.58 18.60
C GLN A 198 -7.37 13.29 17.37
N ASP A 199 -6.69 13.20 16.23
CA ASP A 199 -7.07 13.88 15.00
C ASP A 199 -8.14 13.12 14.18
N LEU A 200 -8.51 11.90 14.60
CA LEU A 200 -9.41 11.01 13.85
C LEU A 200 -10.74 11.68 13.45
N HIS A 201 -11.33 12.45 14.35
CA HIS A 201 -12.62 13.13 14.13
C HIS A 201 -12.51 14.40 13.27
N GLN A 202 -11.29 14.85 12.96
CA GLN A 202 -11.02 16.00 12.10
C GLN A 202 -10.85 15.59 10.63
N ASP A 203 -10.72 14.29 10.36
CA ASP A 203 -10.63 13.75 9.01
C ASP A 203 -12.00 13.78 8.32
N ALA A 204 -12.23 14.80 7.49
CA ALA A 204 -13.50 15.01 6.81
C ALA A 204 -13.92 13.82 5.91
N ASP A 205 -12.95 13.14 5.30
CA ASP A 205 -13.20 11.99 4.43
C ASP A 205 -13.62 10.76 5.25
N LEU A 206 -12.90 10.48 6.35
CA LEU A 206 -13.31 9.45 7.30
C LEU A 206 -14.68 9.74 7.90
N VAL A 207 -14.95 10.97 8.32
CA VAL A 207 -16.25 11.37 8.92
C VAL A 207 -17.38 11.13 7.92
N THR A 208 -17.17 11.52 6.66
CA THR A 208 -18.16 11.33 5.57
C THR A 208 -18.44 9.85 5.30
N HIS A 209 -17.42 9.00 5.45
CA HIS A 209 -17.49 7.58 5.14
C HIS A 209 -17.38 6.67 6.39
N TRP A 210 -17.72 7.18 7.57
CA TRP A 210 -17.44 6.52 8.85
C TRP A 210 -18.00 5.11 8.94
N LEU A 211 -19.27 4.93 8.58
CA LEU A 211 -19.93 3.62 8.65
C LEU A 211 -19.18 2.57 7.83
N ARG A 212 -18.69 2.95 6.65
CA ARG A 212 -17.94 2.08 5.74
C ARG A 212 -16.56 1.74 6.31
N ALA A 213 -15.81 2.76 6.75
CA ALA A 213 -14.50 2.58 7.36
C ALA A 213 -14.57 1.71 8.63
N HIS A 214 -15.57 1.95 9.49
CA HIS A 214 -15.77 1.19 10.72
C HIS A 214 -16.05 -0.29 10.46
N GLN A 215 -16.79 -0.67 9.40
CA GLN A 215 -17.03 -2.08 9.09
C GLN A 215 -15.75 -2.90 8.91
N ARG A 216 -14.65 -2.26 8.50
CA ARG A 216 -13.34 -2.90 8.34
C ARG A 216 -12.69 -3.27 9.66
N VAL A 217 -13.02 -2.56 10.73
CA VAL A 217 -12.48 -2.75 12.08
C VAL A 217 -13.55 -3.17 13.09
N LYS A 218 -14.69 -3.69 12.63
CA LYS A 218 -15.84 -4.10 13.47
C LYS A 218 -15.51 -5.10 14.58
N THR A 219 -14.35 -5.74 14.50
CA THR A 219 -13.82 -6.65 15.53
C THR A 219 -13.26 -5.91 16.75
N CYS A 220 -13.11 -4.58 16.68
CA CYS A 220 -12.75 -3.75 17.81
C CYS A 220 -13.92 -3.61 18.79
N THR A 221 -14.03 -4.53 19.74
CA THR A 221 -15.13 -4.52 20.73
C THR A 221 -14.93 -3.51 21.86
N SER A 222 -13.73 -2.95 21.98
CA SER A 222 -13.37 -1.98 23.04
C SER A 222 -13.71 -0.54 22.70
N CYS A 223 -14.11 -0.25 21.46
CA CYS A 223 -14.39 1.11 20.99
C CYS A 223 -15.82 1.22 20.49
N ASP A 224 -16.54 2.25 20.96
CA ASP A 224 -17.90 2.52 20.51
C ASP A 224 -17.89 3.05 19.05
N PRO A 225 -18.68 2.44 18.16
CA PRO A 225 -18.68 2.75 16.73
C PRO A 225 -19.63 3.89 16.33
N SER A 226 -20.27 4.56 17.29
CA SER A 226 -21.31 5.56 17.02
C SER A 226 -20.83 6.73 16.15
N ASN A 227 -19.61 7.22 16.39
CA ASN A 227 -18.97 8.26 15.60
C ASN A 227 -17.43 8.26 15.82
N PRO A 228 -16.67 8.93 14.93
CA PRO A 228 -15.20 8.98 15.04
C PRO A 228 -14.68 9.58 16.35
N GLU A 229 -15.35 10.58 16.92
CA GLU A 229 -14.93 11.24 18.17
C GLU A 229 -15.02 10.26 19.35
N LYS A 230 -16.16 9.58 19.48
CA LYS A 230 -16.37 8.60 20.54
C LYS A 230 -15.43 7.40 20.38
N PHE A 231 -15.26 6.91 19.15
CA PHE A 231 -14.30 5.85 18.86
C PHE A 231 -12.88 6.25 19.26
N SER A 232 -12.45 7.48 18.94
CA SER A 232 -11.14 8.02 19.31
C SER A 232 -10.91 8.03 20.82
N GLN A 233 -11.89 8.50 21.60
CA GLN A 233 -11.81 8.55 23.06
C GLN A 233 -11.64 7.14 23.67
N ASP A 234 -12.46 6.19 23.21
CA ASP A 234 -12.39 4.81 23.69
C ASP A 234 -11.10 4.11 23.26
N TRP A 235 -10.65 4.36 22.02
CA TRP A 235 -9.38 3.85 21.52
C TRP A 235 -8.20 4.36 22.37
N GLN A 236 -8.15 5.65 22.67
CA GLN A 236 -7.07 6.24 23.48
C GLN A 236 -7.05 5.64 24.90
N MET A 237 -8.23 5.42 25.49
CA MET A 237 -8.36 4.77 26.78
C MET A 237 -7.90 3.30 26.72
N ALA A 238 -8.34 2.54 25.73
CA ALA A 238 -7.95 1.15 25.53
C ALA A 238 -6.44 1.01 25.32
N PHE A 239 -5.87 1.83 24.42
CA PHE A 239 -4.44 1.81 24.10
C PHE A 239 -3.56 2.16 25.31
N SER A 240 -3.99 3.12 26.13
CA SER A 240 -3.27 3.52 27.34
C SER A 240 -3.34 2.46 28.46
N LYS A 241 -4.43 1.69 28.52
CA LYS A 241 -4.65 0.62 29.51
C LYS A 241 -4.06 -0.73 29.08
N ALA A 242 -3.90 -0.97 27.79
CA ALA A 242 -3.37 -2.21 27.26
C ALA A 242 -1.98 -2.48 27.83
N ILE A 243 -1.83 -3.62 28.52
CA ILE A 243 -0.56 -4.09 29.08
C ILE A 243 0.10 -5.06 28.10
N ASP A 244 -0.70 -5.87 27.41
CA ASP A 244 -0.23 -6.83 26.41
C ASP A 244 0.27 -6.09 25.15
N PRO A 245 1.55 -6.28 24.74
CA PRO A 245 2.06 -5.74 23.50
C PRO A 245 1.25 -6.15 22.26
N ASN A 246 0.66 -7.35 22.25
CA ASN A 246 -0.16 -7.79 21.12
C ASN A 246 -1.46 -6.98 21.02
N GLU A 247 -2.13 -6.73 22.14
CA GLU A 247 -3.31 -5.88 22.21
C GLU A 247 -2.99 -4.46 21.71
N ARG A 248 -1.86 -3.88 22.14
CA ARG A 248 -1.39 -2.58 21.63
C ARG A 248 -1.12 -2.60 20.13
N SER A 249 -0.47 -3.66 19.63
CA SER A 249 -0.19 -3.81 18.19
C SER A 249 -1.49 -3.90 17.38
N THR A 250 -2.48 -4.67 17.86
CA THR A 250 -3.80 -4.75 17.24
C THR A 250 -4.53 -3.41 17.25
N LEU A 251 -4.52 -2.68 18.37
CA LEU A 251 -5.13 -1.34 18.45
C LEU A 251 -4.47 -0.35 17.49
N ALA A 252 -3.14 -0.37 17.36
CA ALA A 252 -2.43 0.45 16.39
C ALA A 252 -2.79 0.08 14.95
N GLN A 253 -2.90 -1.22 14.61
CA GLN A 253 -3.35 -1.66 13.29
C GLN A 253 -4.78 -1.20 12.98
N ILE A 254 -5.70 -1.29 13.96
CA ILE A 254 -7.07 -0.76 13.85
C ILE A 254 -7.03 0.74 13.50
N LEU A 255 -6.21 1.52 14.20
CA LEU A 255 -6.07 2.95 13.93
C LEU A 255 -5.52 3.20 12.53
N LEU A 256 -4.52 2.44 12.09
CA LEU A 256 -3.93 2.54 10.76
C LEU A 256 -4.87 2.07 9.62
N THR A 257 -5.94 1.33 9.93
CA THR A 257 -7.03 1.06 8.98
C THR A 257 -8.01 2.23 8.88
N LEU A 258 -8.04 3.14 9.85
CA LEU A 258 -8.99 4.25 9.94
C LEU A 258 -8.41 5.65 9.78
N ARG A 259 -7.09 5.86 9.92
CA ARG A 259 -6.46 7.19 9.80
C ARG A 259 -5.38 7.16 8.74
N LYS A 260 -5.45 8.04 7.74
CA LYS A 260 -4.43 8.17 6.69
C LYS A 260 -3.11 8.62 7.31
N ALA A 261 -2.05 7.87 7.06
CA ALA A 261 -0.73 8.15 7.64
C ALA A 261 0.10 9.17 6.85
N LYS A 262 -0.33 9.54 5.64
CA LYS A 262 0.48 10.32 4.70
C LYS A 262 1.00 11.64 5.29
N GLU A 263 0.12 12.44 5.90
CA GLU A 263 0.50 13.69 6.57
C GLU A 263 1.51 13.46 7.70
N TYR A 264 1.35 12.42 8.51
CA TYR A 264 2.29 12.11 9.58
C TYR A 264 3.66 11.66 9.03
N TRP A 265 3.66 10.85 7.97
CA TRP A 265 4.88 10.41 7.31
C TRP A 265 5.61 11.56 6.61
N GLU A 266 4.89 12.45 5.94
CA GLU A 266 5.45 13.58 5.20
C GLU A 266 5.92 14.70 6.15
N ASP A 267 5.09 15.07 7.12
CA ASP A 267 5.32 16.27 7.92
C ASP A 267 6.04 15.99 9.24
N TYR A 268 5.88 14.80 9.83
CA TYR A 268 6.38 14.54 11.19
C TYR A 268 7.69 13.76 11.17
N VAL A 269 7.88 12.86 10.19
CA VAL A 269 9.10 12.06 10.08
C VAL A 269 10.17 12.83 9.31
N SER A 270 11.31 13.03 9.96
CA SER A 270 12.46 13.76 9.42
C SER A 270 13.77 13.00 9.66
N PRO A 271 14.81 13.24 8.84
CA PRO A 271 16.16 12.77 9.13
C PRO A 271 16.70 13.37 10.43
N PRO A 272 17.70 12.74 11.06
CA PRO A 272 18.41 13.36 12.17
C PRO A 272 19.18 14.62 11.71
N ILE A 273 19.46 15.52 12.64
CA ILE A 273 20.08 16.84 12.36
C ILE A 273 21.44 16.72 11.64
N ASP A 274 22.19 15.65 11.89
CA ASP A 274 23.51 15.38 11.32
C ASP A 274 23.47 14.68 9.96
N TRP A 275 22.28 14.42 9.40
CA TRP A 275 22.12 13.88 8.07
C TRP A 275 22.59 14.87 7.00
N SER A 276 23.55 14.44 6.17
CA SER A 276 24.22 15.32 5.22
C SER A 276 23.59 15.36 3.82
N GLN A 277 22.61 14.51 3.53
CA GLN A 277 21.95 14.43 2.22
C GLN A 277 20.54 15.05 2.26
N SER A 278 19.81 15.01 1.15
CA SER A 278 18.43 15.51 1.12
C SER A 278 17.49 14.65 1.98
N GLU A 279 16.42 15.26 2.48
CA GLU A 279 15.35 14.57 3.19
C GLU A 279 14.70 13.48 2.33
N GLN A 280 14.51 13.75 1.03
CA GLN A 280 13.97 12.74 0.11
C GLN A 280 14.86 11.50 0.07
N THR A 281 16.18 11.68 -0.02
CA THR A 281 17.13 10.55 -0.05
C THR A 281 17.06 9.75 1.25
N TYR A 282 16.88 10.42 2.38
CA TYR A 282 16.67 9.75 3.66
C TYR A 282 15.39 8.93 3.67
N LYS A 283 14.25 9.51 3.25
CA LYS A 283 12.96 8.81 3.22
C LYS A 283 12.98 7.63 2.25
N ASP A 284 13.64 7.76 1.10
CA ASP A 284 13.83 6.65 0.16
C ASP A 284 14.61 5.49 0.81
N GLN A 285 15.70 5.79 1.52
CA GLN A 285 16.46 4.77 2.26
C GLN A 285 15.65 4.13 3.39
N LEU A 286 14.85 4.93 4.10
CA LEU A 286 13.99 4.45 5.17
C LEU A 286 12.90 3.52 4.63
N ILE A 287 12.27 3.87 3.49
CA ILE A 287 11.30 3.02 2.79
C ILE A 287 11.93 1.70 2.37
N LEU A 288 13.19 1.68 1.91
CA LEU A 288 13.90 0.44 1.59
C LEU A 288 14.15 -0.42 2.83
N ALA A 289 14.50 0.19 3.97
CA ALA A 289 14.67 -0.52 5.24
C ALA A 289 13.35 -1.13 5.73
N ILE A 290 12.25 -0.37 5.62
CA ILE A 290 10.89 -0.84 5.92
C ILE A 290 10.50 -1.99 4.98
N GLY A 291 10.72 -1.84 3.67
CA GLY A 291 10.43 -2.89 2.68
C GLY A 291 11.22 -4.16 2.95
N ARG A 292 12.49 -4.04 3.36
CA ARG A 292 13.30 -5.18 3.79
C ARG A 292 12.70 -5.88 5.00
N PHE A 293 12.26 -5.14 6.02
CA PHE A 293 11.55 -5.70 7.17
C PHE A 293 10.34 -6.54 6.71
N TYR A 294 9.52 -6.00 5.79
CA TYR A 294 8.40 -6.75 5.23
C TYR A 294 8.86 -8.01 4.47
N SER A 295 9.89 -7.91 3.63
CA SER A 295 10.40 -9.06 2.84
C SER A 295 10.84 -10.25 3.71
N GLU A 296 11.34 -9.95 4.91
CA GLU A 296 11.84 -10.94 5.89
C GLU A 296 10.69 -11.57 6.70
N ASN A 297 9.49 -10.99 6.66
CA ASN A 297 8.31 -11.44 7.42
C ASN A 297 7.17 -11.98 6.52
N SER A 298 7.49 -12.46 5.32
CA SER A 298 6.52 -12.90 4.30
C SER A 298 5.65 -14.11 4.67
N HIS A 299 5.89 -14.76 5.80
CA HIS A 299 5.12 -15.92 6.27
C HIS A 299 3.95 -15.56 7.19
N ASN A 300 3.88 -14.33 7.68
CA ASN A 300 2.87 -13.91 8.65
C ASN A 300 1.77 -13.10 7.94
N PRO A 301 0.49 -13.53 7.99
CA PRO A 301 -0.62 -12.89 7.28
C PRO A 301 -0.97 -11.48 7.77
N ARG A 302 -0.45 -11.04 8.93
CA ARG A 302 -0.54 -9.65 9.41
C ARG A 302 0.31 -8.68 8.59
N PHE A 303 1.35 -9.19 7.93
CA PHE A 303 2.18 -8.38 7.03
C PHE A 303 1.66 -8.55 5.60
N HIS A 304 0.58 -7.82 5.30
CA HIS A 304 -0.26 -8.05 4.13
C HIS A 304 0.51 -8.17 2.80
N ILE A 305 1.32 -7.15 2.48
CA ILE A 305 2.02 -7.05 1.19
C ILE A 305 2.99 -8.23 0.97
N PRO A 306 3.98 -8.50 1.83
CA PRO A 306 4.92 -9.60 1.60
C PRO A 306 4.24 -10.97 1.68
N PHE A 307 3.20 -11.12 2.52
CA PHE A 307 2.42 -12.37 2.57
C PHE A 307 1.67 -12.63 1.28
N LEU A 308 0.98 -11.61 0.74
CA LEU A 308 0.34 -11.65 -0.56
C LEU A 308 1.34 -12.06 -1.66
N LEU A 309 2.48 -11.36 -1.74
CA LEU A 309 3.51 -11.65 -2.74
C LEU A 309 4.01 -13.11 -2.62
N LYS A 310 4.20 -13.62 -1.39
CA LYS A 310 4.59 -15.01 -1.18
C LYS A 310 3.56 -16.01 -1.71
N GLN A 311 2.27 -15.72 -1.61
CA GLN A 311 1.23 -16.56 -2.21
C GLN A 311 1.29 -16.50 -3.74
N LEU A 312 1.50 -15.31 -4.31
CA LEU A 312 1.64 -15.14 -5.76
C LEU A 312 2.83 -15.89 -6.36
N GLN A 313 3.90 -16.11 -5.59
CA GLN A 313 5.06 -16.90 -6.03
C GLN A 313 4.70 -18.32 -6.50
N GLN A 314 3.55 -18.85 -6.08
CA GLN A 314 3.08 -20.18 -6.44
C GLN A 314 2.45 -20.25 -7.86
N HIS A 315 2.31 -19.11 -8.56
CA HIS A 315 1.69 -18.98 -9.89
C HIS A 315 2.72 -18.88 -11.04
#